data_AF-A0AAV9Q7V9-F1
#
_entry.id   AF-A0AAV9Q7V9-F1
#
_cell.length_a   1.000
_cell.length_b   1.000
_cell.length_c   1.000
_cell.angle_alpha   90.00
_cell.angle_beta   90.00
_cell.angle_gamma   90.00
#
_symmetry.space_group_name_H-M   'P 1'
#
loop_
_entity.id
_entity.type
_entity.pdbx_description
1 polymer ?
#
loop_
_entity_poly.entity_id
_entity_poly.type
_entity_poly.pdbx_seq_one_letter_code
_entity_poly.pdbx_strand_id
1 'polypeptide(L)'
;MASGGRGPALHGQLSRVRANERFFVCSFRLGFAGLLTSEELRSKGYKTNNQLRDQRNAFEWVKKYISGFGGDPDNVTAIAESAGAVATTLHLYSKEKVYNRAIATGGSCLLVPACGPDAYERVYQQVLGALGLDSLSSADERIERLLSMPADEVIAKIPPFVQFIPMVDGDMVPVKPSYAAIADPNDESMPGKRWADGLMIGDSQFDASVFGFMLGFLKPNIRQAFSKSIRNSFSSKPQVAETLLDSYGFTGSPAAEAEGKDDDDVAFMNFLQLATDIGYYAATTSFVRGWPESGAAASASKCYTFCFNEPNPWPGPFQGKATHVLDVAFLFQNYNDKLGPEQSAAAEGFGLDFMKFVAGQDPWPNSTAAHRTAKVFGPSNNNKGGGEAGAGAVTKVVDNAEESPEGMGRKKIILELGKEVGFDMIAQAMRNFQMGK
;
A
#
# COMPACT_ATOMS: atom_id res chain seq x y z
N MET A 1 11.14 -8.41 -2.78
CA MET A 1 11.51 -8.37 -4.21
C MET A 1 10.85 -7.14 -4.82
N ALA A 2 11.52 -5.99 -4.77
CA ALA A 2 11.23 -4.87 -5.66
C ALA A 2 12.28 -4.93 -6.78
N SER A 3 12.19 -5.98 -7.60
CA SER A 3 13.02 -6.08 -8.80
C SER A 3 12.33 -5.29 -9.89
N GLY A 4 13.02 -4.25 -10.40
CA GLY A 4 12.67 -3.52 -11.61
C GLY A 4 12.76 -4.37 -12.88
N GLY A 5 12.26 -5.60 -12.84
CA GLY A 5 12.12 -6.44 -14.01
C GLY A 5 10.99 -5.89 -14.86
N ARG A 6 11.29 -5.57 -16.12
CA ARG A 6 10.28 -5.46 -17.17
C ARG A 6 9.57 -6.80 -17.27
N GLY A 7 8.50 -6.98 -16.50
CA GLY A 7 7.66 -8.17 -16.57
C GLY A 7 6.97 -8.22 -17.93
N PRO A 8 7.11 -9.30 -18.72
CA PRO A 8 6.34 -9.51 -19.95
C PRO A 8 4.82 -9.46 -19.72
N ALA A 9 4.39 -9.65 -18.46
CA ALA A 9 3.00 -9.69 -18.02
C ALA A 9 2.20 -8.40 -18.24
N LEU A 10 2.84 -7.21 -18.17
CA LEU A 10 2.12 -5.93 -18.26
C LEU A 10 1.68 -5.56 -19.68
N HIS A 11 2.35 -6.07 -20.73
CA HIS A 11 2.17 -5.59 -22.11
C HIS A 11 1.16 -6.43 -22.92
N GLY A 12 0.92 -7.69 -22.53
CA GLY A 12 0.25 -8.67 -23.41
C GLY A 12 -1.28 -8.70 -23.34
N GLN A 13 -1.89 -8.42 -22.18
CA GLN A 13 -3.27 -8.86 -21.93
C GLN A 13 -4.32 -7.77 -21.77
N LEU A 14 -3.93 -6.51 -21.51
CA LEU A 14 -4.84 -5.37 -21.62
C LEU A 14 -5.38 -5.19 -23.05
N SER A 15 -4.66 -5.70 -24.06
CA SER A 15 -5.09 -5.70 -25.47
C SER A 15 -6.37 -6.49 -25.75
N ARG A 16 -6.80 -7.38 -24.83
CA ARG A 16 -8.04 -8.16 -24.98
C ARG A 16 -9.28 -7.41 -24.53
N VAL A 17 -9.13 -6.40 -23.66
CA VAL A 17 -10.22 -5.48 -23.34
C VAL A 17 -10.20 -4.40 -24.41
N ARG A 18 -11.09 -4.55 -25.40
CA ARG A 18 -11.22 -3.69 -26.59
C ARG A 18 -11.56 -2.25 -26.23
N ALA A 19 -10.59 -1.49 -25.77
CA ALA A 19 -10.83 -0.11 -25.45
C ALA A 19 -9.65 0.72 -25.97
N ASN A 20 -9.96 1.92 -26.44
CA ASN A 20 -9.06 2.79 -27.21
C ASN A 20 -8.01 3.47 -26.32
N GLU A 21 -7.77 2.98 -25.10
CA GLU A 21 -6.86 3.58 -24.14
C GLU A 21 -5.40 3.39 -24.56
N ARG A 22 -4.56 4.26 -24.01
CA ARG A 22 -3.11 4.22 -24.20
C ARG A 22 -2.48 3.93 -22.86
N PHE A 23 -1.73 2.84 -22.80
CA PHE A 23 -0.96 2.48 -21.61
C PHE A 23 0.45 3.03 -21.74
N PHE A 24 0.85 3.82 -20.76
CA PHE A 24 2.22 4.31 -20.62
C PHE A 24 2.82 3.73 -19.34
N VAL A 25 3.97 3.07 -19.48
CA VAL A 25 4.72 2.52 -18.35
C VAL A 25 5.99 3.34 -18.18
N CYS A 26 6.16 3.96 -17.02
CA CYS A 26 7.36 4.72 -16.69
C CYS A 26 8.30 3.94 -15.77
N SER A 27 9.59 4.19 -15.89
CA SER A 27 10.61 3.75 -14.94
C SER A 27 11.14 4.97 -14.18
N PHE A 28 11.45 4.79 -12.90
CA PHE A 28 11.96 5.83 -12.01
C PHE A 28 13.08 5.26 -11.13
N ARG A 29 13.92 6.12 -10.56
CA ARG A 29 15.00 5.67 -9.66
C ARG A 29 14.44 5.02 -8.39
N LEU A 30 15.13 3.99 -7.91
CA LEU A 30 14.77 3.21 -6.72
C LEU A 30 15.92 3.21 -5.71
N GLY A 31 15.63 2.81 -4.47
CA GLY A 31 16.63 2.58 -3.43
C GLY A 31 17.51 3.80 -3.18
N PHE A 32 18.81 3.57 -3.00
CA PHE A 32 19.77 4.65 -2.72
C PHE A 32 19.77 5.72 -3.82
N ALA A 33 19.69 5.35 -5.10
CA ALA A 33 19.72 6.29 -6.21
C ALA A 33 18.48 7.19 -6.28
N GLY A 34 17.33 6.69 -5.80
CA GLY A 34 16.05 7.40 -5.83
C GLY A 34 15.74 8.19 -4.56
N LEU A 35 16.24 7.76 -3.41
CA LEU A 35 15.77 8.25 -2.12
C LEU A 35 16.90 8.59 -1.13
N LEU A 36 18.17 8.26 -1.37
CA LEU A 36 19.25 8.65 -0.45
C LEU A 36 19.33 10.18 -0.34
N THR A 37 19.41 10.67 0.89
CA THR A 37 19.57 12.09 1.20
C THR A 37 20.21 12.25 2.57
N SER A 38 20.84 13.41 2.78
CA SER A 38 21.46 13.84 4.03
C SER A 38 21.63 15.36 3.98
N GLU A 39 21.94 15.98 5.12
CA GLU A 39 22.24 17.41 5.17
C GLU A 39 23.41 17.74 4.24
N GLU A 40 24.43 16.89 4.24
CA GLU A 40 25.58 16.97 3.36
C GLU A 40 25.16 17.00 1.87
N LEU A 41 24.35 16.02 1.42
CA LEU A 41 23.84 15.98 0.05
C LEU A 41 23.00 17.23 -0.28
N ARG A 42 22.09 17.61 0.61
CA ARG A 42 21.21 18.78 0.40
C ARG A 42 22.01 20.08 0.32
N SER A 43 23.05 20.26 1.13
CA SER A 43 23.92 21.45 1.12
C SER A 43 24.67 21.62 -0.21
N LYS A 44 24.89 20.53 -0.95
CA LYS A 44 25.51 20.51 -2.28
C LYS A 44 24.50 20.58 -3.43
N GLY A 45 23.22 20.79 -3.11
CA GLY A 45 22.15 20.99 -4.10
C GLY A 45 21.44 19.71 -4.55
N TYR A 46 21.78 18.54 -4.03
CA TYR A 46 21.05 17.30 -4.33
C TYR A 46 19.65 17.35 -3.73
N LYS A 47 18.65 17.08 -4.57
CA LYS A 47 17.25 17.07 -4.16
C LYS A 47 16.90 15.78 -3.44
N THR A 48 15.95 15.88 -2.52
CA THR A 48 15.26 14.77 -1.84
C THR A 48 14.22 14.13 -2.77
N ASN A 49 13.78 12.92 -2.42
CA ASN A 49 12.64 12.26 -3.06
C ASN A 49 12.76 12.16 -4.60
N ASN A 50 13.97 11.89 -5.11
CA ASN A 50 14.23 11.82 -6.55
C ASN A 50 13.34 10.80 -7.27
N GLN A 51 12.98 9.70 -6.61
CA GLN A 51 11.97 8.75 -7.09
C GLN A 51 10.63 9.44 -7.43
N LEU A 52 10.10 10.27 -6.52
CA LEU A 52 8.84 10.98 -6.75
C LEU A 52 9.01 12.07 -7.81
N ARG A 53 10.18 12.71 -7.87
CA ARG A 53 10.47 13.73 -8.90
C ARG A 53 10.53 13.11 -10.30
N ASP A 54 11.11 11.93 -10.43
CA ASP A 54 11.13 11.17 -11.69
C ASP A 54 9.71 10.83 -12.14
N GLN A 55 8.84 10.40 -11.22
CA GLN A 55 7.43 10.14 -11.52
C GLN A 55 6.69 11.43 -11.94
N ARG A 56 6.92 12.56 -11.26
CA ARG A 56 6.34 13.86 -11.64
C ARG A 56 6.76 14.28 -13.05
N ASN A 57 8.05 14.17 -13.37
CA ASN A 57 8.56 14.44 -14.71
C ASN A 57 7.92 13.52 -15.77
N ALA A 58 7.65 12.24 -15.42
CA ALA A 58 6.95 11.33 -16.32
C ALA A 58 5.50 11.76 -16.58
N PHE A 59 4.76 12.20 -15.54
CA PHE A 59 3.41 12.75 -15.72
C PHE A 59 3.39 14.02 -16.56
N GLU A 60 4.35 14.93 -16.34
CA GLU A 60 4.51 16.14 -17.17
C GLU A 60 4.80 15.79 -18.63
N TRP A 61 5.67 14.80 -18.87
CA TRP A 61 5.94 14.30 -20.21
C TRP A 61 4.67 13.72 -20.86
N VAL A 62 3.93 12.86 -20.15
CA VAL A 62 2.69 12.27 -20.66
C VAL A 62 1.70 13.37 -21.03
N LYS A 63 1.43 14.31 -20.13
CA LYS A 63 0.52 15.44 -20.42
C LYS A 63 0.96 16.26 -21.63
N LYS A 64 2.27 16.44 -21.82
CA LYS A 64 2.79 17.23 -22.93
C LYS A 64 2.74 16.50 -24.28
N TYR A 65 2.91 15.18 -24.30
CA TYR A 65 3.18 14.45 -25.55
C TYR A 65 2.17 13.36 -25.91
N ILE A 66 1.29 12.93 -24.99
CA ILE A 66 0.43 11.76 -25.23
C ILE A 66 -0.58 11.96 -26.36
N SER A 67 -0.94 13.22 -26.68
CA SER A 67 -1.77 13.56 -27.84
C SER A 67 -1.16 13.11 -29.17
N GLY A 68 0.17 13.13 -29.29
CA GLY A 68 0.89 12.59 -30.45
C GLY A 68 0.76 11.08 -30.62
N PHE A 69 0.36 10.36 -29.57
CA PHE A 69 0.10 8.91 -29.56
C PHE A 69 -1.42 8.59 -29.58
N GLY A 70 -2.26 9.62 -29.76
CA GLY A 70 -3.72 9.51 -29.76
C GLY A 70 -4.34 9.30 -28.38
N GLY A 71 -3.61 9.62 -27.29
CA GLY A 71 -4.20 9.70 -25.95
C GLY A 71 -4.65 11.11 -25.61
N ASP A 72 -5.45 11.24 -24.57
CA ASP A 72 -5.99 12.51 -24.10
C ASP A 72 -5.18 13.02 -22.88
N PRO A 73 -4.45 14.15 -23.00
CA PRO A 73 -3.65 14.71 -21.92
C PRO A 73 -4.49 15.24 -20.75
N ASP A 74 -5.78 15.50 -20.97
CA ASP A 74 -6.74 15.93 -19.94
C ASP A 74 -7.47 14.75 -19.30
N ASN A 75 -7.09 13.50 -19.65
CA ASN A 75 -7.69 12.28 -19.13
C ASN A 75 -6.65 11.24 -18.70
N VAL A 76 -5.71 11.65 -17.84
CA VAL A 76 -4.60 10.79 -17.37
C VAL A 76 -4.95 10.07 -16.07
N THR A 77 -4.87 8.74 -16.07
CA THR A 77 -5.04 7.91 -14.84
C THR A 77 -3.68 7.40 -14.36
N ALA A 78 -3.31 7.68 -13.12
CA ALA A 78 -2.20 6.99 -12.46
C ALA A 78 -2.69 5.64 -11.93
N ILE A 79 -2.06 4.54 -12.30
CA ILE A 79 -2.40 3.20 -11.80
C ILE A 79 -1.13 2.62 -11.17
N ALA A 80 -1.20 2.26 -9.90
CA ALA A 80 -0.04 1.74 -9.20
C ALA A 80 -0.40 0.77 -8.08
N GLU A 81 0.55 -0.12 -7.76
CA GLU A 81 0.45 -1.11 -6.71
C GLU A 81 1.59 -0.93 -5.68
N SER A 82 1.33 -1.29 -4.42
CA SER A 82 2.32 -1.31 -3.34
C SER A 82 3.09 0.01 -3.21
N ALA A 83 4.43 -0.01 -3.27
CA ALA A 83 5.27 1.19 -3.24
C ALA A 83 4.92 2.23 -4.33
N GLY A 84 4.40 1.77 -5.47
CA GLY A 84 3.84 2.65 -6.49
C GLY A 84 2.55 3.34 -6.01
N ALA A 85 1.65 2.61 -5.34
CA ALA A 85 0.45 3.17 -4.73
C ALA A 85 0.78 4.15 -3.59
N VAL A 86 1.83 3.87 -2.80
CA VAL A 86 2.42 4.82 -1.83
C VAL A 86 2.82 6.11 -2.55
N ALA A 87 3.58 6.02 -3.64
CA ALA A 87 4.04 7.18 -4.38
C ALA A 87 2.89 7.97 -5.06
N THR A 88 1.94 7.27 -5.67
CA THR A 88 0.72 7.86 -6.26
C THR A 88 -0.07 8.63 -5.21
N THR A 89 -0.30 8.05 -4.03
CA THR A 89 -1.02 8.76 -2.96
C THR A 89 -0.20 9.88 -2.31
N LEU A 90 1.14 9.81 -2.32
CA LEU A 90 2.00 10.96 -1.97
C LEU A 90 1.87 12.11 -2.97
N HIS A 91 1.66 11.84 -4.26
CA HIS A 91 1.42 12.90 -5.23
C HIS A 91 0.13 13.70 -4.98
N LEU A 92 -0.83 13.17 -4.21
CA LEU A 92 -2.01 13.92 -3.76
C LEU A 92 -1.66 15.08 -2.80
N TYR A 93 -0.46 15.12 -2.22
CA TYR A 93 0.02 16.28 -1.45
C TYR A 93 0.47 17.45 -2.34
N SER A 94 0.53 17.26 -3.66
CA SER A 94 0.81 18.32 -4.62
C SER A 94 -0.27 19.39 -4.61
N LYS A 95 0.13 20.67 -4.64
CA LYS A 95 -0.80 21.80 -4.87
C LYS A 95 -1.31 21.84 -6.31
N GLU A 96 -0.52 21.31 -7.25
CA GLU A 96 -0.86 21.25 -8.66
C GLU A 96 -1.41 19.87 -9.03
N LYS A 97 -2.34 19.85 -9.99
CA LYS A 97 -2.94 18.61 -10.52
C LYS A 97 -1.88 17.77 -11.23
N VAL A 98 -1.52 16.62 -10.65
CA VAL A 98 -0.50 15.71 -11.21
C VAL A 98 -1.08 14.78 -12.26
N TYR A 99 -2.27 14.25 -12.01
CA TYR A 99 -3.06 13.38 -12.90
C TYR A 99 -4.54 13.71 -12.75
N ASN A 100 -5.41 13.13 -13.58
CA ASN A 100 -6.86 13.28 -13.43
C ASN A 100 -7.41 12.37 -12.35
N ARG A 101 -7.04 11.09 -12.42
CA ARG A 101 -7.56 10.05 -11.52
C ARG A 101 -6.42 9.17 -11.04
N ALA A 102 -6.60 8.52 -9.90
CA ALA A 102 -5.65 7.56 -9.36
C ALA A 102 -6.33 6.22 -9.05
N ILE A 103 -5.63 5.13 -9.34
CA ILE A 103 -5.89 3.81 -8.80
C ILE A 103 -4.70 3.42 -7.93
N ALA A 104 -4.96 3.17 -6.64
CA ALA A 104 -3.97 2.77 -5.65
C ALA A 104 -4.38 1.42 -5.06
N THR A 105 -3.67 0.36 -5.41
CA THR A 105 -3.96 -0.99 -4.90
C THR A 105 -2.84 -1.51 -4.00
N GLY A 106 -3.21 -2.23 -2.94
CA GLY A 106 -2.27 -2.83 -2.01
C GLY A 106 -1.29 -1.82 -1.42
N GLY A 107 -1.69 -0.56 -1.19
CA GLY A 107 -0.76 0.42 -0.64
C GLY A 107 -1.27 1.85 -0.64
N SER A 108 -0.73 2.65 0.27
CA SER A 108 -0.93 4.09 0.34
C SER A 108 0.19 4.76 1.14
N CYS A 109 0.22 6.09 1.16
CA CYS A 109 1.18 6.88 1.93
C CYS A 109 1.15 6.63 3.46
N LEU A 110 0.16 5.87 3.96
CA LEU A 110 0.06 5.41 5.35
C LEU A 110 0.75 4.07 5.64
N LEU A 111 1.04 3.27 4.59
CA LEU A 111 1.64 1.93 4.74
C LEU A 111 3.08 2.02 5.27
N VAL A 112 3.90 2.86 4.64
CA VAL A 112 5.28 3.15 5.07
C VAL A 112 5.44 4.68 5.17
N PRO A 113 5.13 5.27 6.33
CA PRO A 113 5.09 6.72 6.45
C PRO A 113 6.46 7.35 6.26
N ALA A 114 6.48 8.48 5.56
CA ALA A 114 7.69 9.24 5.31
C ALA A 114 8.43 9.57 6.62
N CYS A 115 9.75 9.54 6.56
CA CYS A 115 10.60 9.84 7.72
C CYS A 115 11.11 11.28 7.71
N GLY A 116 11.52 11.76 8.89
CA GLY A 116 12.09 13.10 9.04
C GLY A 116 13.59 13.12 8.73
N PRO A 117 14.19 14.33 8.64
CA PRO A 117 15.62 14.52 8.38
C PRO A 117 16.51 13.67 9.29
N ASP A 118 16.29 13.69 10.61
CA ASP A 118 17.12 12.95 11.59
C ASP A 118 17.15 11.44 11.36
N ALA A 119 16.03 10.88 10.89
CA ALA A 119 15.97 9.46 10.54
C ALA A 119 16.79 9.17 9.29
N TYR A 120 16.77 10.08 8.31
CA TYR A 120 17.56 9.95 7.10
C TYR A 120 19.05 10.12 7.35
N GLU A 121 19.46 10.99 8.29
CA GLU A 121 20.88 11.09 8.65
C GLU A 121 21.40 9.75 9.16
N ARG A 122 20.61 9.00 9.94
CA ARG A 122 20.99 7.63 10.37
C ARG A 122 21.10 6.66 9.19
N VAL A 123 20.16 6.71 8.25
CA VAL A 123 20.22 5.90 7.02
C VAL A 123 21.46 6.23 6.21
N TYR A 124 21.79 7.52 6.07
CA TYR A 124 22.99 7.97 5.37
C TYR A 124 24.27 7.45 6.05
N GLN A 125 24.37 7.53 7.37
CA GLN A 125 25.52 6.98 8.11
C GLN A 125 25.65 5.46 7.95
N GLN A 126 24.54 4.72 7.95
CA GLN A 126 24.55 3.28 7.66
C GLN A 126 25.07 2.98 6.25
N VAL A 127 24.68 3.78 5.25
CA VAL A 127 25.18 3.66 3.88
C VAL A 127 26.68 3.97 3.82
N LEU A 128 27.12 5.07 4.43
CA LEU A 128 28.56 5.41 4.47
C LEU A 128 29.39 4.31 5.12
N GLY A 129 28.96 3.79 6.29
CA GLY A 129 29.66 2.69 6.97
C GLY A 129 29.69 1.40 6.14
N ALA A 130 28.58 1.04 5.49
CA ALA A 130 28.51 -0.13 4.62
C ALA A 130 29.43 -0.02 3.38
N LEU A 131 29.66 1.20 2.90
CA LEU A 131 30.52 1.49 1.75
C LEU A 131 31.98 1.82 2.16
N GLY A 132 32.29 1.89 3.45
CA GLY A 132 33.61 2.27 3.97
C GLY A 132 33.97 3.74 3.73
N LEU A 133 32.98 4.62 3.65
CA LEU A 133 33.14 6.06 3.36
C LEU A 133 33.02 6.94 4.62
N ASP A 134 32.70 6.35 5.77
CA ASP A 134 32.54 7.02 7.07
C ASP A 134 33.86 7.59 7.61
N SER A 135 34.99 6.96 7.27
CA SER A 135 36.33 7.44 7.65
C SER A 135 36.80 8.68 6.89
N LEU A 136 36.13 9.05 5.79
CA LEU A 136 36.46 10.23 5.00
C LEU A 136 35.99 11.50 5.73
N SER A 137 36.90 12.45 5.92
CA SER A 137 36.62 13.70 6.65
C SER A 137 35.92 14.76 5.79
N SER A 138 36.05 14.67 4.47
CA SER A 138 35.47 15.63 3.52
C SER A 138 34.12 15.16 2.99
N ALA A 139 33.12 16.03 3.11
CA ALA A 139 31.82 15.89 2.47
C ALA A 139 31.93 15.73 0.95
N ASP A 140 32.80 16.51 0.31
CA ASP A 140 32.99 16.46 -1.14
C ASP A 140 33.58 15.14 -1.57
N GLU A 141 34.54 14.61 -0.81
CA GLU A 141 35.15 13.31 -1.09
C GLU A 141 34.14 12.17 -0.92
N ARG A 142 33.32 12.19 0.14
CA ARG A 142 32.24 11.22 0.34
C ARG A 142 31.25 11.21 -0.82
N ILE A 143 30.80 12.39 -1.24
CA ILE A 143 29.86 12.54 -2.35
C ILE A 143 30.47 12.09 -3.67
N GLU A 144 31.71 12.49 -3.97
CA GLU A 144 32.41 12.08 -5.19
C GLU A 144 32.54 10.55 -5.28
N ARG A 145 32.86 9.90 -4.14
CA ARG A 145 32.94 8.44 -4.05
C ARG A 145 31.58 7.77 -4.21
N LEU A 146 30.50 8.33 -3.65
CA LEU A 146 29.14 7.84 -3.85
C LEU A 146 28.71 7.92 -5.33
N LEU A 147 29.10 8.96 -6.06
CA LEU A 147 28.72 9.17 -7.46
C LEU A 147 29.55 8.35 -8.45
N SER A 148 30.81 8.06 -8.11
CA SER A 148 31.73 7.31 -8.97
C SER A 148 31.70 5.80 -8.74
N MET A 149 31.17 5.33 -7.60
CA MET A 149 31.08 3.91 -7.31
C MET A 149 30.10 3.20 -8.27
N PRO A 150 30.45 2.02 -8.82
CA PRO A 150 29.53 1.22 -9.61
C PRO A 150 28.24 0.90 -8.85
N ALA A 151 27.09 1.08 -9.48
CA ALA A 151 25.80 0.95 -8.81
C ALA A 151 25.54 -0.48 -8.28
N ASP A 152 26.01 -1.49 -8.99
CA ASP A 152 25.97 -2.90 -8.57
C ASP A 152 26.80 -3.15 -7.32
N GLU A 153 27.97 -2.51 -7.20
CA GLU A 153 28.79 -2.56 -5.98
C GLU A 153 28.08 -1.90 -4.79
N VAL A 154 27.49 -0.72 -5.00
CA VAL A 154 26.71 -0.02 -3.96
C VAL A 154 25.55 -0.91 -3.47
N ILE A 155 24.78 -1.47 -4.41
CA ILE A 155 23.64 -2.35 -4.10
C ILE A 155 24.08 -3.60 -3.35
N ALA A 156 25.20 -4.22 -3.76
CA ALA A 156 25.71 -5.44 -3.14
C ALA A 156 26.19 -5.22 -1.69
N LYS A 157 26.69 -4.02 -1.36
CA LYS A 157 27.22 -3.70 -0.03
C LYS A 157 26.18 -3.16 0.94
N ILE A 158 25.15 -2.46 0.47
CA ILE A 158 24.12 -1.92 1.37
C ILE A 158 23.30 -3.06 1.98
N PRO A 159 23.23 -3.17 3.32
CA PRO A 159 22.49 -4.26 3.95
C PRO A 159 20.98 -4.21 3.63
N PRO A 160 20.30 -5.36 3.44
CA PRO A 160 18.87 -5.41 3.12
C PRO A 160 17.94 -4.76 4.17
N PHE A 161 18.41 -4.58 5.40
CA PHE A 161 17.65 -3.91 6.47
C PHE A 161 17.70 -2.37 6.38
N VAL A 162 18.62 -1.80 5.58
CA VAL A 162 18.66 -0.36 5.34
C VAL A 162 17.51 0.00 4.39
N GLN A 163 16.49 0.63 4.93
CA GLN A 163 15.29 0.99 4.17
C GLN A 163 15.41 2.40 3.59
N PHE A 164 15.12 2.50 2.30
CA PHE A 164 14.98 3.76 1.58
C PHE A 164 13.48 4.07 1.44
N ILE A 165 13.03 5.12 2.09
CA ILE A 165 11.62 5.55 2.13
C ILE A 165 11.54 7.04 1.82
N PRO A 166 10.38 7.59 1.41
CA PRO A 166 10.27 9.03 1.20
C PRO A 166 10.60 9.83 2.46
N MET A 167 11.22 10.99 2.27
CA MET A 167 11.53 11.95 3.33
C MET A 167 10.50 13.07 3.35
N VAL A 168 10.09 13.53 4.53
CA VAL A 168 9.34 14.80 4.68
C VAL A 168 10.30 15.95 4.36
N ASP A 169 10.12 16.59 3.21
CA ASP A 169 11.06 17.56 2.64
C ASP A 169 10.48 18.97 2.44
N GLY A 170 9.21 19.19 2.79
CA GLY A 170 8.56 20.49 2.61
C GLY A 170 8.17 20.81 1.17
N ASP A 171 8.42 19.91 0.22
CA ASP A 171 8.17 20.09 -1.22
C ASP A 171 7.37 18.92 -1.81
N MET A 172 8.02 17.79 -2.12
CA MET A 172 7.35 16.61 -2.66
C MET A 172 6.49 15.91 -1.60
N VAL A 173 6.95 15.93 -0.36
CA VAL A 173 6.25 15.42 0.82
C VAL A 173 6.28 16.54 1.87
N PRO A 174 5.28 17.45 1.86
CA PRO A 174 5.33 18.67 2.67
C PRO A 174 5.12 18.39 4.16
N VAL A 175 4.33 17.36 4.49
CA VAL A 175 4.03 16.94 5.86
C VAL A 175 4.03 15.42 5.93
N LYS A 176 4.28 14.88 7.13
CA LYS A 176 4.15 13.45 7.38
C LYS A 176 2.68 13.03 7.30
N PRO A 177 2.31 12.06 6.43
CA PRO A 177 0.95 11.52 6.41
C PRO A 177 0.56 10.86 7.73
N SER A 178 -0.68 11.07 8.16
CA SER A 178 -1.29 10.46 9.34
C SER A 178 -2.71 10.00 9.02
N TYR A 179 -3.19 8.98 9.72
CA TYR A 179 -4.54 8.46 9.53
C TYR A 179 -5.58 9.53 9.86
N ALA A 180 -5.34 10.31 10.93
CA ALA A 180 -6.21 11.39 11.36
C ALA A 180 -6.35 12.49 10.29
N ALA A 181 -5.23 13.00 9.74
CA ALA A 181 -5.28 14.05 8.71
C ALA A 181 -5.92 13.54 7.41
N ILE A 182 -5.61 12.31 7.00
CA ILE A 182 -6.21 11.74 5.78
C ILE A 182 -7.69 11.47 5.96
N ALA A 183 -8.15 11.08 7.15
CA ALA A 183 -9.57 10.85 7.45
C ALA A 183 -10.39 12.11 7.68
N ASP A 184 -9.76 13.27 7.90
CA ASP A 184 -10.46 14.54 8.06
C ASP A 184 -10.80 15.14 6.68
N PRO A 185 -12.10 15.35 6.35
CA PRO A 185 -12.51 16.00 5.11
C PRO A 185 -12.14 17.49 5.04
N ASN A 186 -11.82 18.12 6.19
CA ASN A 186 -11.41 19.51 6.28
C ASN A 186 -9.88 19.69 6.28
N ASP A 187 -9.10 18.61 6.32
CA ASP A 187 -7.65 18.69 6.22
C ASP A 187 -7.24 19.25 4.84
N GLU A 188 -6.46 20.33 4.86
CA GLU A 188 -5.96 21.00 3.65
C GLU A 188 -4.55 20.53 3.25
N SER A 189 -3.95 19.63 4.02
CA SER A 189 -2.58 19.19 3.79
C SER A 189 -2.43 18.33 2.53
N MET A 190 -3.53 17.70 2.07
CA MET A 190 -3.60 16.90 0.85
C MET A 190 -4.55 17.55 -0.20
N PRO A 191 -4.12 18.59 -0.93
CA PRO A 191 -4.96 19.29 -1.92
C PRO A 191 -5.51 18.38 -3.02
N GLY A 192 -4.85 17.25 -3.30
CA GLY A 192 -5.24 16.29 -4.32
C GLY A 192 -6.56 15.58 -4.09
N LYS A 193 -7.07 15.59 -2.86
CA LYS A 193 -8.46 15.22 -2.59
C LYS A 193 -9.45 16.04 -3.42
N ARG A 194 -9.12 17.32 -3.71
CA ARG A 194 -9.98 18.27 -4.42
C ARG A 194 -9.68 18.38 -5.91
N TRP A 195 -8.40 18.36 -6.32
CA TRP A 195 -8.07 18.52 -7.75
C TRP A 195 -8.19 17.23 -8.56
N ALA A 196 -8.14 16.06 -7.92
CA ALA A 196 -8.34 14.79 -8.60
C ALA A 196 -9.82 14.62 -8.93
N ASP A 197 -10.12 14.09 -10.11
CA ASP A 197 -11.48 13.78 -10.54
C ASP A 197 -11.98 12.50 -9.86
N GLY A 198 -11.06 11.65 -9.39
CA GLY A 198 -11.38 10.57 -8.46
C GLY A 198 -10.21 9.67 -8.06
N LEU A 199 -10.44 8.91 -7.00
CA LEU A 199 -9.55 7.89 -6.45
C LEU A 199 -10.29 6.53 -6.40
N MET A 200 -9.67 5.50 -6.95
CA MET A 200 -10.01 4.11 -6.65
C MET A 200 -8.91 3.55 -5.75
N ILE A 201 -9.25 3.07 -4.56
CA ILE A 201 -8.28 2.56 -3.59
C ILE A 201 -8.75 1.24 -3.00
N GLY A 202 -7.86 0.28 -2.85
CA GLY A 202 -8.25 -1.03 -2.33
C GLY A 202 -7.10 -1.89 -1.86
N ASP A 203 -7.48 -3.01 -1.24
CA ASP A 203 -6.57 -3.94 -0.60
C ASP A 203 -7.00 -5.39 -0.79
N SER A 204 -6.03 -6.29 -0.71
CA SER A 204 -6.21 -7.73 -0.66
C SER A 204 -6.42 -8.21 0.77
N GLN A 205 -7.16 -9.31 0.95
CA GLN A 205 -7.48 -9.88 2.27
C GLN A 205 -6.25 -10.11 3.18
N PHE A 206 -5.09 -10.37 2.59
CA PHE A 206 -3.85 -10.70 3.30
C PHE A 206 -2.63 -9.98 2.68
N ASP A 207 -2.74 -8.68 2.45
CA ASP A 207 -1.69 -7.84 1.84
C ASP A 207 -0.37 -7.81 2.61
N ALA A 208 -0.37 -7.91 3.94
CA ALA A 208 0.89 -7.93 4.69
C ALA A 208 1.72 -9.21 4.45
N SER A 209 1.20 -10.21 3.72
CA SER A 209 1.97 -11.37 3.25
C SER A 209 3.29 -11.02 2.57
N VAL A 210 3.37 -9.86 1.89
CA VAL A 210 4.62 -9.37 1.27
C VAL A 210 5.74 -9.17 2.30
N PHE A 211 5.38 -8.82 3.53
CA PHE A 211 6.33 -8.62 4.62
C PHE A 211 6.70 -9.92 5.33
N GLY A 212 6.06 -11.05 5.03
CA GLY A 212 6.32 -12.33 5.71
C GLY A 212 7.79 -12.77 5.61
N PHE A 213 8.42 -12.52 4.46
CA PHE A 213 9.86 -12.80 4.28
C PHE A 213 10.75 -11.73 4.93
N MET A 214 10.37 -10.45 4.84
CA MET A 214 11.16 -9.33 5.36
C MET A 214 11.17 -9.28 6.89
N LEU A 215 10.05 -9.62 7.51
CA LEU A 215 9.83 -9.60 8.95
C LEU A 215 10.00 -10.97 9.60
N GLY A 216 10.53 -11.96 8.87
CA GLY A 216 10.75 -13.31 9.39
C GLY A 216 11.66 -13.35 10.63
N PHE A 217 12.52 -12.34 10.81
CA PHE A 217 13.36 -12.20 12.00
C PHE A 217 12.55 -11.89 13.29
N LEU A 218 11.30 -11.43 13.17
CA LEU A 218 10.42 -11.18 14.32
C LEU A 218 9.79 -12.46 14.86
N LYS A 219 9.83 -13.58 14.11
CA LYS A 219 9.14 -14.83 14.47
C LYS A 219 9.52 -15.41 15.84
N PRO A 220 10.81 -15.51 16.21
CA PRO A 220 11.18 -16.21 17.45
C PRO A 220 10.55 -15.53 18.69
N ASN A 221 9.73 -16.28 19.43
CA ASN A 221 8.98 -15.81 20.60
C ASN A 221 8.08 -14.60 20.31
N ILE A 222 7.55 -14.48 19.10
CA ILE A 222 6.79 -13.29 18.66
C ILE A 222 5.60 -13.03 19.57
N ARG A 223 4.90 -14.05 20.07
CA ARG A 223 3.74 -13.86 20.95
C ARG A 223 4.11 -13.07 22.18
N GLN A 224 5.16 -13.49 22.89
CA GLN A 224 5.58 -12.87 24.13
C GLN A 224 6.13 -11.46 23.88
N ALA A 225 6.98 -11.31 22.87
CA ALA A 225 7.61 -10.04 22.53
C ALA A 225 6.58 -9.00 22.06
N PHE A 226 5.65 -9.40 21.18
CA PHE A 226 4.59 -8.55 20.69
C PHE A 226 3.62 -8.14 21.79
N SER A 227 3.14 -9.10 22.59
CA SER A 227 2.22 -8.83 23.71
C SER A 227 2.82 -7.84 24.71
N LYS A 228 4.11 -8.00 25.03
CA LYS A 228 4.84 -7.06 25.89
C LYS A 228 4.91 -5.66 25.28
N SER A 229 5.29 -5.54 24.00
CA SER A 229 5.40 -4.24 23.32
C SER A 229 4.05 -3.53 23.19
N ILE A 230 2.97 -4.26 22.93
CA ILE A 230 1.61 -3.71 22.88
C ILE A 230 1.16 -3.22 24.25
N ARG A 231 1.33 -4.01 25.32
CA ARG A 231 1.01 -3.57 26.69
C ARG A 231 1.79 -2.33 27.11
N ASN A 232 3.06 -2.24 26.73
CA ASN A 232 3.87 -1.04 26.97
C ASN A 232 3.33 0.16 26.20
N SER A 233 3.03 -0.01 24.90
CA SER A 233 2.53 1.05 24.02
C SER A 233 1.16 1.59 24.45
N PHE A 234 0.33 0.74 25.08
CA PHE A 234 -0.99 1.08 25.61
C PHE A 234 -1.02 1.06 27.14
N SER A 235 0.09 1.37 27.81
CA SER A 235 0.18 1.35 29.29
C SER A 235 -0.85 2.26 29.98
N SER A 236 -1.26 3.36 29.33
CA SER A 236 -2.32 4.26 29.82
C SER A 236 -3.75 3.79 29.47
N LYS A 237 -3.90 2.72 28.67
CA LYS A 237 -5.16 2.16 28.18
C LYS A 237 -5.10 0.62 28.11
N PRO A 238 -4.93 -0.07 29.26
CA PRO A 238 -4.68 -1.51 29.28
C PRO A 238 -5.81 -2.34 28.65
N GLN A 239 -7.06 -1.89 28.73
CA GLN A 239 -8.21 -2.57 28.10
C GLN A 239 -8.07 -2.64 26.56
N VAL A 240 -7.59 -1.56 25.93
CA VAL A 240 -7.31 -1.51 24.48
C VAL A 240 -6.22 -2.51 24.12
N ALA A 241 -5.18 -2.61 24.95
CA ALA A 241 -4.09 -3.56 24.76
C ALA A 241 -4.60 -5.00 24.74
N GLU A 242 -5.35 -5.40 25.78
CA GLU A 242 -5.85 -6.77 25.89
C GLU A 242 -6.90 -7.06 24.80
N THR A 243 -7.81 -6.13 24.49
CA THR A 243 -8.78 -6.33 23.40
C THR A 243 -8.09 -6.53 22.05
N LEU A 244 -7.03 -5.76 21.74
CA LEU A 244 -6.24 -5.95 20.53
C LEU A 244 -5.55 -7.32 20.53
N LEU A 245 -4.89 -7.69 21.62
CA LEU A 245 -4.19 -8.97 21.72
C LEU A 245 -5.16 -10.15 21.60
N ASP A 246 -6.30 -10.12 22.30
CA ASP A 246 -7.36 -11.12 22.23
C ASP A 246 -7.88 -11.29 20.79
N SER A 247 -8.21 -10.18 20.14
CA SER A 247 -8.87 -10.18 18.83
C SER A 247 -7.98 -10.65 17.67
N TYR A 248 -6.67 -10.65 17.89
CA TYR A 248 -5.68 -11.20 16.97
C TYR A 248 -5.03 -12.47 17.51
N GLY A 249 -5.61 -13.09 18.55
CA GLY A 249 -5.18 -14.41 19.02
C GLY A 249 -3.78 -14.40 19.61
N PHE A 250 -3.39 -13.32 20.28
CA PHE A 250 -2.15 -13.20 21.06
C PHE A 250 -2.33 -13.60 22.52
N THR A 251 -3.56 -13.61 23.04
CA THR A 251 -3.85 -14.18 24.35
C THR A 251 -4.22 -15.66 24.21
N GLY A 252 -3.38 -16.50 24.79
CA GLY A 252 -3.57 -17.95 24.87
C GLY A 252 -3.37 -18.40 26.32
N SER A 253 -3.99 -19.52 26.69
CA SER A 253 -3.86 -20.07 28.05
C SER A 253 -2.39 -20.43 28.34
N PRO A 254 -1.90 -20.22 29.58
CA PRO A 254 -0.60 -20.72 30.03
C PRO A 254 -0.38 -22.22 29.75
N ALA A 255 -1.46 -23.00 29.58
CA ALA A 255 -1.40 -24.41 29.19
C ALA A 255 -0.96 -24.63 27.73
N ALA A 256 -1.29 -23.73 26.80
CA ALA A 256 -0.84 -23.82 25.40
C ALA A 256 0.64 -23.47 25.27
N GLU A 257 1.12 -22.52 26.09
CA GLU A 257 2.54 -22.16 26.23
C GLU A 257 3.35 -23.31 26.87
N ALA A 258 2.78 -23.97 27.89
CA ALA A 258 3.44 -25.08 28.60
C ALA A 258 3.52 -26.39 27.79
N GLU A 259 2.66 -26.60 26.79
CA GLU A 259 2.62 -27.81 25.96
C GLU A 259 3.43 -27.69 24.65
N GLY A 260 4.16 -26.59 24.43
CA GLY A 260 4.91 -26.37 23.18
C GLY A 260 4.00 -26.31 21.94
N LYS A 261 2.70 -26.06 22.13
CA LYS A 261 1.67 -25.96 21.08
C LYS A 261 1.42 -24.52 20.62
N ASP A 262 2.11 -23.56 21.24
CA ASP A 262 2.12 -22.20 20.77
C ASP A 262 3.12 -22.05 19.62
N ASP A 263 2.62 -22.19 18.39
CA ASP A 263 3.41 -22.13 17.18
C ASP A 263 3.72 -20.67 16.81
N ASP A 264 5.00 -20.27 16.88
CA ASP A 264 5.50 -18.96 16.44
C ASP A 264 5.09 -18.64 14.99
N ASP A 265 4.91 -19.65 14.13
CA ASP A 265 4.40 -19.45 12.77
C ASP A 265 2.93 -19.00 12.78
N VAL A 266 2.09 -19.56 13.65
CA VAL A 266 0.69 -19.13 13.81
C VAL A 266 0.63 -17.70 14.37
N ALA A 267 1.40 -17.41 15.41
CA ALA A 267 1.45 -16.07 15.99
C ALA A 267 1.99 -15.03 14.99
N PHE A 268 2.94 -15.40 14.13
CA PHE A 268 3.42 -14.55 13.05
C PHE A 268 2.36 -14.30 11.97
N MET A 269 1.58 -15.32 11.59
CA MET A 269 0.45 -15.13 10.66
C MET A 269 -0.62 -14.20 11.23
N ASN A 270 -0.89 -14.29 12.55
CA ASN A 270 -1.78 -13.37 13.25
C ASN A 270 -1.23 -11.93 13.26
N PHE A 271 0.07 -11.76 13.49
CA PHE A 271 0.75 -10.46 13.37
C PHE A 271 0.59 -9.88 11.97
N LEU A 272 0.78 -10.68 10.91
CA LEU A 272 0.58 -10.24 9.53
C LEU A 272 -0.89 -9.88 9.26
N GLN A 273 -1.87 -10.57 9.84
CA GLN A 273 -3.27 -10.16 9.70
C GLN A 273 -3.52 -8.78 10.34
N LEU A 274 -2.99 -8.53 11.55
CA LEU A 274 -3.07 -7.21 12.17
C LEU A 274 -2.37 -6.14 11.33
N ALA A 275 -1.18 -6.44 10.79
CA ALA A 275 -0.46 -5.55 9.88
C ALA A 275 -1.26 -5.26 8.59
N THR A 276 -2.03 -6.23 8.09
CA THR A 276 -2.96 -6.05 6.96
C THR A 276 -4.08 -5.08 7.34
N ASP A 277 -4.73 -5.34 8.47
CA ASP A 277 -5.88 -4.58 8.93
C ASP A 277 -5.53 -3.12 9.22
N ILE A 278 -4.35 -2.84 9.79
CA ILE A 278 -3.89 -1.46 10.04
C ILE A 278 -3.30 -0.81 8.78
N GLY A 279 -2.38 -1.47 8.08
CA GLY A 279 -1.58 -0.85 7.02
C GLY A 279 -2.32 -0.67 5.70
N TYR A 280 -3.39 -1.43 5.49
CA TYR A 280 -4.13 -1.47 4.23
C TYR A 280 -5.60 -1.14 4.46
N TYR A 281 -6.32 -1.95 5.25
CA TYR A 281 -7.76 -1.76 5.42
C TYR A 281 -8.12 -0.44 6.15
N ALA A 282 -7.49 -0.17 7.29
CA ALA A 282 -7.69 1.10 7.99
C ALA A 282 -7.20 2.30 7.15
N ALA A 283 -6.17 2.11 6.31
CA ALA A 283 -5.68 3.16 5.42
C ALA A 283 -6.70 3.48 4.32
N THR A 284 -7.21 2.47 3.61
CA THR A 284 -8.32 2.58 2.63
C THR A 284 -9.53 3.29 3.27
N THR A 285 -9.87 2.90 4.50
CA THR A 285 -10.94 3.51 5.29
C THR A 285 -10.68 4.99 5.61
N SER A 286 -9.44 5.35 5.96
CA SER A 286 -9.07 6.76 6.18
C SER A 286 -9.23 7.60 4.92
N PHE A 287 -8.83 7.09 3.74
CA PHE A 287 -9.00 7.84 2.49
C PHE A 287 -10.46 8.13 2.17
N VAL A 288 -11.35 7.13 2.29
CA VAL A 288 -12.78 7.33 2.02
C VAL A 288 -13.44 8.25 3.05
N ARG A 289 -12.98 8.23 4.32
CA ARG A 289 -13.50 9.11 5.38
C ARG A 289 -13.24 10.58 5.10
N GLY A 290 -12.04 10.92 4.66
CA GLY A 290 -11.65 12.30 4.41
C GLY A 290 -11.73 12.74 2.95
N TRP A 291 -12.36 11.96 2.07
CA TRP A 291 -12.56 12.36 0.68
C TRP A 291 -13.73 13.36 0.57
N PRO A 292 -13.57 14.50 -0.11
CA PRO A 292 -14.59 15.52 -0.19
C PRO A 292 -15.80 15.04 -0.98
N GLU A 293 -17.00 15.44 -0.54
CA GLU A 293 -18.21 15.20 -1.32
C GLU A 293 -18.32 16.19 -2.47
N SER A 294 -18.90 15.71 -3.57
CA SER A 294 -19.05 16.39 -4.85
C SER A 294 -19.86 17.70 -4.84
N GLY A 295 -20.37 18.13 -3.69
CA GLY A 295 -21.26 19.29 -3.56
C GLY A 295 -20.58 20.66 -3.50
N ALA A 296 -19.25 20.75 -3.41
CA ALA A 296 -18.60 22.00 -3.02
C ALA A 296 -17.91 22.85 -4.11
N ALA A 297 -17.53 22.32 -5.29
CA ALA A 297 -17.11 23.13 -6.45
C ALA A 297 -16.71 22.25 -7.66
N ALA A 298 -17.32 22.52 -8.83
CA ALA A 298 -16.89 22.31 -10.22
C ALA A 298 -16.21 21.01 -10.74
N SER A 299 -15.71 20.09 -9.91
CA SER A 299 -15.57 18.69 -10.29
C SER A 299 -15.98 17.81 -9.10
N ALA A 300 -16.89 16.89 -9.34
CA ALA A 300 -17.32 15.92 -8.35
C ALA A 300 -16.18 14.91 -8.15
N SER A 301 -15.16 15.22 -7.35
CA SER A 301 -14.12 14.27 -6.97
C SER A 301 -14.78 13.06 -6.29
N LYS A 302 -14.56 11.86 -6.83
CA LYS A 302 -15.18 10.61 -6.33
C LYS A 302 -14.15 9.67 -5.71
N CYS A 303 -14.57 8.89 -4.72
CA CYS A 303 -13.76 7.85 -4.09
C CYS A 303 -14.47 6.49 -4.17
N TYR A 304 -13.76 5.50 -4.67
CA TYR A 304 -14.23 4.12 -4.82
C TYR A 304 -13.32 3.21 -4.02
N THR A 305 -13.90 2.43 -3.11
CA THR A 305 -13.14 1.43 -2.36
C THR A 305 -13.39 0.03 -2.89
N PHE A 306 -12.38 -0.84 -2.86
CA PHE A 306 -12.57 -2.25 -3.15
C PHE A 306 -11.77 -3.17 -2.23
N CYS A 307 -12.24 -4.41 -2.09
CA CYS A 307 -11.59 -5.50 -1.39
C CYS A 307 -11.39 -6.68 -2.34
N PHE A 308 -10.14 -7.08 -2.53
CA PHE A 308 -9.78 -8.25 -3.31
C PHE A 308 -9.63 -9.47 -2.37
N ASN A 309 -10.44 -10.50 -2.60
CA ASN A 309 -10.58 -11.67 -1.74
C ASN A 309 -10.47 -13.00 -2.51
N GLU A 310 -10.15 -12.96 -3.80
CA GLU A 310 -9.91 -14.19 -4.55
C GLU A 310 -8.68 -14.93 -4.02
N PRO A 311 -8.80 -16.23 -3.65
CA PRO A 311 -7.71 -16.96 -3.05
C PRO A 311 -6.65 -17.36 -4.07
N ASN A 312 -5.38 -17.34 -3.65
CA ASN A 312 -4.28 -17.93 -4.40
C ASN A 312 -4.55 -19.43 -4.63
N PRO A 313 -4.73 -19.90 -5.89
CA PRO A 313 -5.03 -21.30 -6.17
C PRO A 313 -3.79 -22.20 -6.13
N TRP A 314 -2.58 -21.63 -6.17
CA TRP A 314 -1.34 -22.37 -6.33
C TRP A 314 -0.78 -22.89 -5.00
N PRO A 315 -0.17 -24.09 -4.98
CA PRO A 315 0.50 -24.62 -3.79
C PRO A 315 1.58 -23.67 -3.26
N GLY A 316 1.60 -23.46 -1.94
CA GLY A 316 2.60 -22.63 -1.27
C GLY A 316 2.14 -22.16 0.11
N PRO A 317 3.00 -21.42 0.85
CA PRO A 317 2.71 -20.98 2.23
C PRO A 317 1.44 -20.14 2.38
N PHE A 318 0.97 -19.51 1.31
CA PHE A 318 -0.21 -18.65 1.30
C PHE A 318 -1.31 -19.15 0.36
N GLN A 319 -1.29 -20.43 -0.02
CA GLN A 319 -2.39 -21.03 -0.78
C GLN A 319 -3.72 -20.80 -0.03
N GLY A 320 -4.77 -20.45 -0.78
CA GLY A 320 -6.09 -20.17 -0.19
C GLY A 320 -6.26 -18.77 0.39
N LYS A 321 -5.24 -17.88 0.31
CA LYS A 321 -5.33 -16.49 0.76
C LYS A 321 -5.24 -15.52 -0.41
N ALA A 322 -5.96 -14.40 -0.35
CA ALA A 322 -5.78 -13.29 -1.28
C ALA A 322 -4.56 -12.46 -0.85
N THR A 323 -3.38 -12.80 -1.39
CA THR A 323 -2.10 -12.19 -1.02
C THR A 323 -1.81 -10.92 -1.78
N HIS A 324 -0.84 -10.14 -1.30
CA HIS A 324 -0.29 -8.98 -2.00
C HIS A 324 0.06 -9.30 -3.46
N VAL A 325 -0.22 -8.36 -4.37
CA VAL A 325 0.02 -8.45 -5.83
C VAL A 325 -0.86 -9.50 -6.55
N LEU A 326 -1.63 -10.35 -5.86
CA LEU A 326 -2.49 -11.32 -6.54
C LEU A 326 -3.59 -10.63 -7.34
N ASP A 327 -4.12 -9.53 -6.81
CA ASP A 327 -5.04 -8.63 -7.49
C ASP A 327 -4.48 -8.11 -8.82
N VAL A 328 -3.18 -7.78 -8.89
CA VAL A 328 -2.52 -7.38 -10.14
C VAL A 328 -2.53 -8.53 -11.15
N ALA A 329 -2.28 -9.77 -10.71
CA ALA A 329 -2.37 -10.91 -11.62
C ALA A 329 -3.78 -11.02 -12.23
N PHE A 330 -4.82 -10.85 -11.43
CA PHE A 330 -6.22 -10.89 -11.88
C PHE A 330 -6.57 -9.69 -12.77
N LEU A 331 -6.15 -8.48 -12.40
CA LEU A 331 -6.39 -7.25 -13.15
C LEU A 331 -5.88 -7.35 -14.59
N PHE A 332 -4.66 -7.84 -14.74
CA PHE A 332 -4.03 -8.02 -16.05
C PHE A 332 -4.44 -9.32 -16.72
N GLN A 333 -5.34 -10.12 -16.12
CA GLN A 333 -5.78 -11.43 -16.63
C GLN A 333 -4.64 -12.44 -16.79
N ASN A 334 -3.57 -12.25 -16.03
CA ASN A 334 -2.43 -13.15 -16.00
C ASN A 334 -2.90 -14.50 -15.47
N TYR A 335 -2.48 -15.57 -16.14
CA TYR A 335 -2.81 -16.94 -15.75
C TYR A 335 -4.31 -17.28 -15.79
N ASN A 336 -5.15 -16.53 -16.53
CA ASN A 336 -6.57 -16.91 -16.72
C ASN A 336 -6.76 -18.34 -17.24
N ASP A 337 -5.78 -18.90 -17.96
CA ASP A 337 -5.76 -20.30 -18.41
C ASP A 337 -5.49 -21.31 -17.26
N LYS A 338 -5.08 -20.82 -16.09
CA LYS A 338 -4.81 -21.59 -14.86
C LYS A 338 -5.85 -21.34 -13.76
N LEU A 339 -6.73 -20.36 -13.93
CA LEU A 339 -7.79 -20.02 -12.99
C LEU A 339 -9.05 -20.87 -13.25
N GLY A 340 -9.81 -21.16 -12.20
CA GLY A 340 -11.14 -21.77 -12.34
C GLY A 340 -12.14 -20.79 -12.98
N PRO A 341 -13.27 -21.26 -13.53
CA PRO A 341 -14.24 -20.40 -14.23
C PRO A 341 -14.72 -19.19 -13.42
N GLU A 342 -14.98 -19.37 -12.11
CA GLU A 342 -15.43 -18.29 -11.23
C GLU A 342 -14.31 -17.25 -10.98
N GLN A 343 -13.07 -17.70 -10.75
CA GLN A 343 -11.91 -16.81 -10.57
C GLN A 343 -11.59 -16.02 -11.85
N SER A 344 -11.71 -16.66 -13.02
CA SER A 344 -11.56 -15.99 -14.31
C SER A 344 -12.66 -14.94 -14.52
N ALA A 345 -13.90 -15.23 -14.14
CA ALA A 345 -14.99 -14.25 -14.19
C ALA A 345 -14.76 -13.08 -13.20
N ALA A 346 -14.18 -13.33 -12.03
CA ALA A 346 -13.79 -12.28 -11.09
C ALA A 346 -12.67 -11.39 -11.68
N ALA A 347 -11.66 -11.99 -12.32
CA ALA A 347 -10.59 -11.28 -13.01
C ALA A 347 -11.13 -10.39 -14.15
N GLU A 348 -12.04 -10.91 -14.98
CA GLU A 348 -12.69 -10.15 -16.05
C GLU A 348 -13.53 -8.98 -15.48
N GLY A 349 -14.32 -9.23 -14.45
CA GLY A 349 -15.10 -8.19 -13.77
C GLY A 349 -14.22 -7.09 -13.16
N PHE A 350 -13.11 -7.48 -12.53
CA PHE A 350 -12.14 -6.55 -11.96
C PHE A 350 -11.50 -5.65 -13.02
N GLY A 351 -11.05 -6.24 -14.14
CA GLY A 351 -10.52 -5.49 -15.27
C GLY A 351 -11.54 -4.53 -15.89
N LEU A 352 -12.79 -4.97 -16.07
CA LEU A 352 -13.86 -4.13 -16.63
C LEU A 352 -14.16 -2.91 -15.76
N ASP A 353 -14.24 -3.09 -14.43
CA ASP A 353 -14.51 -1.99 -13.53
C ASP A 353 -13.32 -1.01 -13.46
N PHE A 354 -12.07 -1.49 -13.52
CA PHE A 354 -10.90 -0.62 -13.66
C PHE A 354 -10.96 0.20 -14.95
N MET A 355 -11.32 -0.42 -16.07
CA MET A 355 -11.41 0.26 -17.36
C MET A 355 -12.53 1.30 -17.39
N LYS A 356 -13.69 1.04 -16.78
CA LYS A 356 -14.74 2.06 -16.60
C LYS A 356 -14.19 3.29 -15.89
N PHE A 357 -13.49 3.08 -14.76
CA PHE A 357 -12.90 4.18 -14.01
C PHE A 357 -11.82 4.92 -14.82
N VAL A 358 -10.97 4.21 -15.56
CA VAL A 358 -9.98 4.79 -16.50
C VAL A 358 -10.64 5.62 -17.59
N ALA A 359 -11.81 5.20 -18.08
CA ALA A 359 -12.61 5.93 -19.06
C ALA A 359 -13.43 7.10 -18.46
N GLY A 360 -13.29 7.38 -17.16
CA GLY A 360 -14.04 8.44 -16.47
C GLY A 360 -15.50 8.08 -16.17
N GLN A 361 -15.85 6.81 -16.23
CA GLN A 361 -17.17 6.29 -15.89
C GLN A 361 -17.20 5.78 -14.45
N ASP A 362 -18.39 5.76 -13.85
CA ASP A 362 -18.59 5.21 -12.52
C ASP A 362 -18.54 3.67 -12.58
N PRO A 363 -17.56 3.02 -11.92
CA PRO A 363 -17.45 1.56 -11.95
C PRO A 363 -18.53 0.88 -11.07
N TRP A 364 -18.95 1.56 -10.00
CA TRP A 364 -20.03 1.22 -9.07
C TRP A 364 -20.45 2.50 -8.32
N PRO A 365 -21.46 2.50 -7.42
CA PRO A 365 -21.82 3.69 -6.67
C PRO A 365 -20.65 4.25 -5.84
N ASN A 366 -20.36 5.54 -6.01
CA ASN A 366 -19.32 6.27 -5.27
C ASN A 366 -19.56 6.24 -3.75
N SER A 367 -18.48 6.18 -2.97
CA SER A 367 -18.57 6.31 -1.51
C SER A 367 -18.81 7.76 -1.09
N THR A 368 -19.77 7.95 -0.18
CA THR A 368 -20.08 9.25 0.46
C THR A 368 -20.02 9.12 1.98
N ALA A 369 -20.09 10.24 2.71
CA ALA A 369 -20.14 10.21 4.17
C ALA A 369 -21.37 9.47 4.70
N ALA A 370 -22.50 9.60 4.00
CA ALA A 370 -23.74 8.91 4.33
C ALA A 370 -23.77 7.44 3.91
N HIS A 371 -23.08 7.08 2.81
CA HIS A 371 -23.12 5.74 2.23
C HIS A 371 -21.72 5.29 1.85
N ARG A 372 -21.07 4.54 2.75
CA ARG A 372 -19.77 3.91 2.50
C ARG A 372 -19.98 2.66 1.65
N THR A 373 -19.48 2.67 0.42
CA THR A 373 -19.63 1.57 -0.54
C THR A 373 -18.28 0.94 -0.85
N ALA A 374 -18.24 -0.39 -0.90
CA ALA A 374 -17.05 -1.11 -1.30
C ALA A 374 -17.40 -2.20 -2.31
N LYS A 375 -16.60 -2.32 -3.36
CA LYS A 375 -16.68 -3.43 -4.30
C LYS A 375 -15.84 -4.60 -3.80
N VAL A 376 -16.41 -5.79 -3.74
CA VAL A 376 -15.73 -7.01 -3.29
C VAL A 376 -15.56 -7.96 -4.47
N PHE A 377 -14.33 -8.40 -4.69
CA PHE A 377 -13.96 -9.39 -5.71
C PHE A 377 -13.60 -10.70 -5.00
N GLY A 378 -14.45 -11.72 -5.12
CA GLY A 378 -14.28 -13.01 -4.43
C GLY A 378 -14.59 -13.02 -2.92
N PRO A 379 -14.34 -14.14 -2.23
CA PRO A 379 -13.78 -15.38 -2.79
C PRO A 379 -14.83 -16.13 -3.63
N SER A 380 -14.40 -16.65 -4.78
CA SER A 380 -15.17 -17.63 -5.54
C SER A 380 -15.26 -18.97 -4.79
N ASN A 381 -16.38 -19.69 -4.93
CA ASN A 381 -16.64 -20.93 -4.21
C ASN A 381 -15.86 -22.09 -4.86
N ASN A 382 -14.65 -22.38 -4.36
CA ASN A 382 -13.84 -23.53 -4.80
C ASN A 382 -14.34 -24.88 -4.25
N ASN A 383 -15.64 -25.16 -4.26
CA ASN A 383 -16.15 -26.46 -3.80
C ASN A 383 -15.82 -27.56 -4.83
N LYS A 384 -14.69 -28.25 -4.64
CA LYS A 384 -14.41 -29.56 -5.23
C LYS A 384 -15.28 -30.62 -4.54
N GLY A 385 -16.58 -30.61 -4.81
CA GLY A 385 -17.51 -31.63 -4.34
C GLY A 385 -18.70 -31.67 -5.27
N GLY A 386 -18.80 -32.72 -6.07
CA GLY A 386 -19.90 -32.92 -7.01
C GLY A 386 -21.25 -32.87 -6.29
N GLY A 387 -22.06 -31.89 -6.63
CA GLY A 387 -23.41 -31.69 -6.13
C GLY A 387 -23.91 -30.31 -6.55
N GLU A 388 -24.79 -30.29 -7.55
CA GLU A 388 -25.59 -29.15 -8.06
C GLU A 388 -25.04 -27.74 -7.77
N ALA A 389 -24.27 -27.22 -8.72
CA ALA A 389 -23.68 -25.89 -8.70
C ALA A 389 -24.75 -24.79 -8.72
N GLY A 390 -25.05 -24.23 -7.54
CA GLY A 390 -25.58 -22.87 -7.42
C GLY A 390 -24.42 -21.87 -7.58
N ALA A 391 -24.47 -21.05 -8.63
CA ALA A 391 -23.50 -19.99 -8.90
C ALA A 391 -23.39 -19.02 -7.71
N GLY A 392 -22.30 -19.11 -6.94
CA GLY A 392 -21.99 -18.23 -5.81
C GLY A 392 -21.28 -16.95 -6.26
N ALA A 393 -21.45 -15.85 -5.52
CA ALA A 393 -21.15 -14.49 -5.99
C ALA A 393 -19.66 -14.24 -6.35
N VAL A 394 -19.42 -13.88 -7.61
CA VAL A 394 -18.10 -13.59 -8.22
C VAL A 394 -17.63 -12.15 -7.96
N THR A 395 -18.57 -11.19 -7.88
CA THR A 395 -18.30 -9.84 -7.34
C THR A 395 -19.58 -9.30 -6.68
N LYS A 396 -19.45 -8.40 -5.71
CA LYS A 396 -20.61 -7.72 -5.09
C LYS A 396 -20.26 -6.30 -4.66
N VAL A 397 -21.27 -5.44 -4.56
CA VAL A 397 -21.15 -4.13 -3.88
C VAL A 397 -21.70 -4.31 -2.48
N VAL A 398 -20.92 -3.91 -1.48
CA VAL A 398 -21.33 -3.86 -0.07
C VAL A 398 -21.65 -2.41 0.26
N ASP A 399 -22.93 -2.17 0.55
CA ASP A 399 -23.40 -0.91 1.13
C ASP A 399 -23.10 -0.89 2.63
N ASN A 400 -22.93 0.31 3.19
CA ASN A 400 -22.54 0.52 4.58
C ASN A 400 -21.31 -0.31 4.98
N ALA A 401 -20.29 -0.30 4.12
CA ALA A 401 -19.05 -1.07 4.24
C ALA A 401 -18.40 -1.01 5.64
N GLU A 402 -18.42 0.16 6.29
CA GLU A 402 -17.86 0.32 7.63
C GLU A 402 -18.75 -0.27 8.75
N GLU A 403 -20.06 -0.43 8.52
CA GLU A 403 -21.01 -0.99 9.48
C GLU A 403 -21.06 -2.53 9.42
N SER A 404 -20.82 -3.10 8.23
CA SER A 404 -20.82 -4.55 7.97
C SER A 404 -19.52 -5.04 7.30
N PRO A 405 -18.35 -4.83 7.93
CA PRO A 405 -17.05 -5.16 7.34
C PRO A 405 -16.83 -6.65 7.08
N GLU A 406 -17.58 -7.52 7.76
CA GLU A 406 -17.60 -8.96 7.50
C GLU A 406 -18.09 -9.26 6.07
N GLY A 407 -19.00 -8.43 5.54
CA GLY A 407 -19.45 -8.48 4.15
C GLY A 407 -18.31 -8.26 3.15
N MET A 408 -17.26 -7.55 3.55
CA MET A 408 -16.03 -7.34 2.78
C MET A 408 -14.93 -8.36 3.08
N GLY A 409 -15.15 -9.29 4.01
CA GLY A 409 -14.09 -10.18 4.50
C GLY A 409 -13.03 -9.43 5.30
N ARG A 410 -13.41 -8.38 6.04
CA ARG A 410 -12.53 -7.61 6.94
C ARG A 410 -13.04 -7.71 8.38
N LYS A 411 -12.15 -7.56 9.36
CA LYS A 411 -12.52 -7.59 10.78
C LYS A 411 -13.06 -6.23 11.23
N LYS A 412 -14.17 -6.22 11.96
CA LYS A 412 -14.73 -4.99 12.56
C LYS A 412 -13.85 -4.37 13.63
N ILE A 413 -13.16 -5.22 14.40
CA ILE A 413 -12.42 -4.81 15.60
C ILE A 413 -11.40 -3.69 15.35
N ILE A 414 -10.71 -3.69 14.21
CA ILE A 414 -9.72 -2.65 13.92
C ILE A 414 -10.38 -1.28 13.82
N LEU A 415 -11.59 -1.19 13.24
CA LEU A 415 -12.34 0.06 13.16
C LEU A 415 -12.82 0.54 14.54
N GLU A 416 -13.22 -0.40 15.41
CA GLU A 416 -13.66 -0.11 16.77
C GLU A 416 -12.50 0.44 17.62
N LEU A 417 -11.36 -0.24 17.60
CA LEU A 417 -10.13 0.22 18.26
C LEU A 417 -9.67 1.56 17.66
N GLY A 418 -9.73 1.71 16.33
CA GLY A 418 -9.41 2.96 15.64
C GLY A 418 -10.29 4.13 16.06
N LYS A 419 -11.57 3.89 16.35
CA LYS A 419 -12.48 4.90 16.91
C LYS A 419 -12.14 5.26 18.35
N GLU A 420 -11.69 4.29 19.15
CA GLU A 420 -11.36 4.50 20.56
C GLU A 420 -10.03 5.23 20.78
N VAL A 421 -8.98 4.85 20.05
CA VAL A 421 -7.61 5.36 20.28
C VAL A 421 -6.96 6.06 19.10
N GLY A 422 -7.59 6.01 17.92
CA GLY A 422 -7.01 6.50 16.67
C GLY A 422 -6.09 5.46 16.02
N PHE A 423 -6.20 5.31 14.70
CA PHE A 423 -5.32 4.42 13.93
C PHE A 423 -3.84 4.80 14.02
N ASP A 424 -3.52 6.09 14.15
CA ASP A 424 -2.13 6.54 14.33
C ASP A 424 -1.46 5.94 15.58
N MET A 425 -2.22 5.78 16.67
CA MET A 425 -1.71 5.17 17.92
C MET A 425 -1.46 3.67 17.75
N ILE A 426 -2.37 2.97 17.07
CA ILE A 426 -2.24 1.52 16.76
C ILE A 426 -1.05 1.29 15.82
N ALA A 427 -0.95 2.06 14.73
CA ALA A 427 0.18 2.00 13.80
C ALA A 427 1.51 2.32 14.49
N GLN A 428 1.52 3.26 15.44
CA GLN A 428 2.72 3.55 16.23
C GLN A 428 3.11 2.38 17.16
N ALA A 429 2.14 1.73 17.81
CA ALA A 429 2.39 0.55 18.64
C ALA A 429 3.00 -0.61 17.83
N MET A 430 2.48 -0.86 16.62
CA MET A 430 3.05 -1.83 15.68
C MET A 430 4.49 -1.49 15.31
N ARG A 431 4.79 -0.21 15.02
CA ARG A 431 6.16 0.24 14.72
C ARG A 431 7.09 0.12 15.91
N ASN A 432 6.62 0.38 17.13
CA ASN A 432 7.44 0.22 18.34
C ASN A 432 7.95 -1.22 18.46
N PHE A 433 7.06 -2.20 18.28
CA PHE A 433 7.45 -3.61 18.27
C PHE A 433 8.50 -3.93 17.20
N GLN A 434 8.29 -3.48 15.95
CA GLN A 434 9.24 -3.69 14.86
C GLN A 434 10.62 -3.06 15.12
N MET A 435 10.66 -1.97 15.89
CA MET A 435 11.89 -1.30 16.31
C MET A 435 12.50 -1.88 17.61
N GLY A 436 11.89 -2.90 18.21
CA GLY A 436 12.34 -3.49 19.47
C GLY A 436 12.14 -2.60 20.70
N LYS A 437 11.11 -1.72 20.68
CA LYS A 437 10.78 -0.78 21.76
C LYS A 437 9.65 -1.27 22.67
#